data_AF-A0AAD0J5A1-F1
#
_entry.id   AF-A0AAD0J5A1-F1
#
_cell.length_a   1.000
_cell.length_b   1.000
_cell.length_c   1.000
_cell.angle_alpha   90.00
_cell.angle_beta   90.00
_cell.angle_gamma   90.00
#
_symmetry.space_group_name_H-M   'P 1'
#
loop_
_entity.id
_entity.type
_entity.pdbx_description
1 polymer ?
#
loop_
_entity_poly.entity_id
_entity_poly.type
_entity_poly.pdbx_seq_one_letter_code
_entity_poly.pdbx_strand_id
1 'polypeptide(L)'
;MRALQDLGVASDTDFGQFYLKYQGSFISPRPVAELLDIEVPSIPAIPDQTEYVRDRYGILEQYLALTSDEGEGMYLYGKDDGAVYDLDISVLNDFIKGKIPARWATFNDFLIWYFELSV
;
A
#
# COMPACT_ATOMS: atom_id res chain seq x y z
N MET A 1 -9.96 13.45 -7.84
CA MET A 1 -10.26 13.16 -6.43
C MET A 1 -9.15 13.79 -5.59
N ARG A 2 -9.48 14.48 -4.48
CA ARG A 2 -8.49 15.27 -3.72
C ARG A 2 -7.47 14.37 -3.00
N ALA A 3 -7.89 13.23 -2.47
CA ALA A 3 -7.03 12.28 -1.77
C ALA A 3 -5.80 11.82 -2.58
N LEU A 4 -5.95 11.51 -3.88
CA LEU A 4 -4.81 11.13 -4.73
C LEU A 4 -3.78 12.25 -4.85
N GLN A 5 -4.23 13.50 -4.97
CA GLN A 5 -3.34 14.65 -5.04
C GLN A 5 -2.62 14.88 -3.71
N ASP A 6 -3.34 14.76 -2.60
CA ASP A 6 -2.77 14.91 -1.25
C ASP A 6 -1.75 13.80 -0.93
N LEU A 7 -1.94 12.60 -1.47
CA LEU A 7 -0.97 11.49 -1.40
C LEU A 7 0.19 11.62 -2.38
N GLY A 8 0.12 12.55 -3.35
CA GLY A 8 1.13 12.73 -4.39
C GLY A 8 1.13 11.62 -5.45
N VAL A 9 -0.02 11.01 -5.75
CA VAL A 9 -0.16 9.94 -6.74
C VAL A 9 -0.92 10.46 -7.97
N ALA A 10 -0.36 10.25 -9.15
CA ALA A 10 -1.00 10.63 -10.41
C ALA A 10 -2.21 9.74 -10.70
N SER A 11 -3.28 10.33 -11.24
CA SER A 11 -4.54 9.62 -11.48
C SER A 11 -4.47 8.56 -12.56
N ASP A 12 -3.49 8.62 -13.46
CA ASP A 12 -3.27 7.68 -14.56
C ASP A 12 -2.42 6.46 -14.18
N THR A 13 -1.93 6.39 -12.94
CA THR A 13 -1.31 5.17 -12.40
C THR A 13 -2.35 4.08 -12.15
N ASP A 14 -1.92 2.81 -12.10
CA ASP A 14 -2.78 1.67 -11.74
C ASP A 14 -3.46 1.88 -10.38
N PHE A 15 -2.70 2.36 -9.38
CA PHE A 15 -3.21 2.74 -8.06
C PHE A 15 -4.29 3.82 -8.17
N GLY A 16 -4.00 4.89 -8.92
CA GLY A 16 -4.92 6.01 -9.12
C GLY A 16 -6.22 5.57 -9.79
N GLN A 17 -6.13 4.80 -10.87
CA GLN A 17 -7.30 4.28 -11.58
C GLN A 17 -8.12 3.31 -10.71
N PHE A 18 -7.48 2.47 -9.91
CA PHE A 18 -8.17 1.56 -8.99
C PHE A 18 -9.02 2.33 -7.97
N TYR A 19 -8.40 3.23 -7.20
CA TYR A 19 -9.09 3.97 -6.14
C TYR A 19 -10.06 5.05 -6.66
N LEU A 20 -9.94 5.47 -7.93
CA LEU A 20 -10.97 6.30 -8.58
C LEU A 20 -12.23 5.52 -8.96
N LYS A 21 -12.09 4.22 -9.22
CA LYS A 21 -13.14 3.38 -9.80
C LYS A 21 -13.84 2.51 -8.77
N TYR A 22 -13.12 2.03 -7.77
CA TYR A 22 -13.61 1.05 -6.80
C TYR A 22 -13.66 1.65 -5.39
N GLN A 23 -14.68 1.27 -4.62
CA GLN A 23 -14.88 1.66 -3.23
C GLN A 23 -15.48 0.49 -2.45
N GLY A 24 -15.20 0.42 -1.16
CA GLY A 24 -15.74 -0.59 -0.23
C GLY A 24 -14.69 -1.60 0.23
N SER A 25 -15.12 -2.63 0.96
CA SER A 25 -14.21 -3.60 1.56
C SER A 25 -13.38 -4.35 0.52
N PHE A 26 -12.06 -4.27 0.65
CA PHE A 26 -11.08 -4.86 -0.27
C PHE A 26 -10.40 -6.06 0.37
N ILE A 27 -11.21 -7.04 0.77
CA ILE A 27 -10.76 -8.23 1.50
C ILE A 27 -10.14 -9.25 0.54
N SER A 28 -8.93 -9.72 0.86
CA SER A 28 -8.30 -10.81 0.13
C SER A 28 -8.97 -12.16 0.44
N PRO A 29 -9.12 -13.06 -0.54
CA PRO A 29 -9.37 -14.48 -0.25
C PRO A 29 -8.17 -15.17 0.43
N ARG A 30 -6.97 -14.57 0.39
CA ARG A 30 -5.78 -15.02 1.10
C ARG A 30 -5.81 -14.56 2.55
N PRO A 31 -5.13 -15.25 3.48
CA PRO A 31 -5.02 -14.84 4.88
C PRO A 31 -4.00 -13.71 5.03
N VAL A 32 -4.31 -12.53 4.50
CA VAL A 32 -3.50 -11.31 4.59
C VAL A 32 -4.39 -10.13 4.99
N ALA A 33 -3.77 -9.08 5.53
CA ALA A 33 -4.46 -7.86 5.94
C ALA A 33 -5.30 -7.25 4.80
N GLU A 34 -6.45 -6.70 5.16
CA GLU A 34 -7.36 -6.00 4.24
C GLU A 34 -6.68 -4.75 3.64
N LEU A 35 -6.93 -4.49 2.36
CA LEU A 35 -6.51 -3.26 1.70
C LEU A 35 -7.32 -2.09 2.23
N LEU A 36 -6.61 -1.06 2.67
CA LEU A 36 -7.21 0.16 3.19
C LEU A 36 -7.88 0.95 2.08
N ASP A 37 -8.99 1.59 2.43
CA ASP A 37 -9.60 2.62 1.60
C ASP A 37 -8.67 3.84 1.50
N ILE A 38 -8.70 4.51 0.34
CA ILE A 38 -7.91 5.72 0.12
C ILE A 38 -8.39 6.91 0.98
N GLU A 39 -9.69 6.97 1.24
CA GLU A 39 -10.35 8.05 1.97
C GLU A 39 -11.70 7.54 2.51
N VAL A 40 -11.83 7.46 3.83
CA VAL A 40 -13.08 7.13 4.53
C VAL A 40 -13.20 7.93 5.82
N PRO A 41 -14.42 8.14 6.36
CA PRO A 41 -14.61 8.81 7.64
C PRO A 41 -14.06 8.04 8.85
N SER A 42 -13.84 6.72 8.70
CA SER A 42 -13.36 5.83 9.74
C SER A 42 -11.88 5.49 9.54
N ILE A 43 -11.06 5.71 10.57
CA ILE A 43 -9.64 5.40 10.55
C ILE A 43 -9.35 3.92 10.89
N PRO A 44 -8.26 3.32 10.36
CA PRO A 44 -7.29 3.94 9.46
C PRO A 44 -7.68 3.85 7.98
N ALA A 45 -7.61 4.96 7.25
CA ALA A 45 -7.46 4.97 5.79
C ALA A 45 -5.97 4.98 5.42
N ILE A 46 -5.64 4.91 4.12
CA ILE A 46 -4.26 4.98 3.63
C ILE A 46 -3.47 6.16 4.23
N PRO A 47 -3.98 7.41 4.26
CA PRO A 47 -3.23 8.53 4.85
C PRO A 47 -2.89 8.31 6.32
N ASP A 48 -3.85 7.85 7.12
CA ASP A 48 -3.69 7.65 8.57
C ASP A 48 -2.66 6.56 8.86
N GLN A 49 -2.77 5.41 8.18
CA GLN A 49 -1.82 4.32 8.35
C GLN A 49 -0.43 4.73 7.87
N THR A 50 -0.35 5.48 6.76
CA THR A 50 0.93 5.96 6.22
C THR A 50 1.64 6.90 7.21
N GLU A 51 0.91 7.82 7.84
CA GLU A 51 1.45 8.69 8.90
C GLU A 51 1.94 7.85 10.09
N TYR A 52 1.11 6.92 10.58
CA TYR A 52 1.46 6.05 11.69
C TYR A 52 2.74 5.24 11.44
N VAL A 53 2.88 4.59 10.27
CA VAL A 53 4.06 3.74 10.00
C VAL A 53 5.31 4.57 9.72
N ARG A 54 5.15 5.80 9.21
CA ARG A 54 6.26 6.75 9.09
C ARG A 54 6.80 7.11 10.47
N ASP A 55 5.92 7.48 11.39
CA ASP A 55 6.32 7.87 12.74
C ASP A 55 6.87 6.70 13.56
N ARG A 56 6.24 5.52 13.44
CA ARG A 56 6.59 4.34 14.22
C ARG A 56 7.85 3.63 13.71
N TYR A 57 7.97 3.50 12.38
CA TYR A 57 8.99 2.65 11.77
C TYR A 57 10.00 3.43 10.93
N GLY A 58 9.82 4.74 10.71
CA GLY A 58 10.72 5.54 9.87
C GLY A 58 10.60 5.20 8.38
N ILE A 59 9.43 4.73 7.95
CA ILE A 59 9.15 4.47 6.52
C ILE A 59 9.26 5.77 5.74
N LEU A 60 10.01 5.73 4.63
CA LEU A 60 10.29 6.91 3.81
C LEU A 60 9.04 7.45 3.11
N GLU A 61 9.02 8.77 2.83
CA GLU A 61 7.87 9.49 2.26
C GLU A 61 7.39 8.95 0.90
N GLN A 62 8.24 8.26 0.15
CA GLN A 62 7.88 7.66 -1.14
C GLN A 62 6.93 6.47 -1.01
N TYR A 63 6.73 5.91 0.19
CA TYR A 63 5.87 4.75 0.42
C TYR A 63 4.52 5.14 1.03
N LEU A 64 3.46 4.47 0.58
CA LEU A 64 2.11 4.54 1.15
C LEU A 64 1.73 3.17 1.73
N ALA A 65 1.09 3.15 2.89
CA ALA A 65 0.61 1.92 3.50
C ALA A 65 -0.68 1.45 2.83
N LEU A 66 -0.63 0.28 2.20
CA LEU A 66 -1.79 -0.36 1.56
C LEU A 66 -2.62 -1.16 2.55
N THR A 67 -2.00 -1.67 3.61
CA THR A 67 -2.66 -2.45 4.68
C THR A 67 -2.23 -1.94 6.05
N SER A 68 -2.92 -2.40 7.10
CA SER A 68 -2.36 -2.31 8.45
C SER A 68 -1.07 -3.14 8.56
N ASP A 69 -0.32 -2.91 9.64
CA ASP A 69 0.92 -3.62 9.94
C ASP A 69 0.73 -4.93 10.69
N GLU A 70 -0.47 -5.15 11.24
CA GLU A 70 -0.86 -6.31 12.08
C GLU A 70 0.17 -6.72 13.15
N GLY A 71 1.13 -5.85 13.48
CA GLY A 71 2.29 -6.13 14.33
C GLY A 71 3.45 -6.91 13.67
N GLU A 72 3.29 -7.44 12.46
CA GLU A 72 4.26 -8.36 11.83
C GLU A 72 4.73 -7.89 10.44
N GLY A 73 3.92 -7.15 9.69
CA GLY A 73 4.26 -6.70 8.36
C GLY A 73 3.11 -6.03 7.61
N MET A 74 3.41 -5.41 6.48
CA MET A 74 2.40 -4.70 5.66
C MET A 74 2.79 -4.68 4.19
N TYR A 75 1.79 -4.39 3.35
CA TYR A 75 2.06 -4.01 1.97
C TYR A 75 2.24 -2.50 1.84
N LEU A 76 3.29 -2.10 1.12
CA LEU A 76 3.61 -0.70 0.85
C LEU A 76 3.60 -0.45 -0.66
N TYR A 77 2.94 0.62 -1.09
CA TYR A 77 2.99 1.11 -2.46
C TYR A 77 4.09 2.16 -2.63
N GLY A 78 4.97 1.97 -3.61
CA GLY A 78 5.97 2.96 -4.00
C GLY A 78 5.39 3.98 -4.97
N LYS A 79 5.36 5.26 -4.58
CA LYS A 79 4.83 6.34 -5.43
C LYS A 79 5.69 6.61 -6.66
N ASP A 80 7.00 6.39 -6.53
CA ASP A 80 7.98 6.74 -7.55
C ASP A 80 8.12 5.65 -8.63
N ASP A 81 7.94 4.38 -8.25
CA ASP A 81 8.11 3.22 -9.12
C ASP A 81 6.80 2.48 -9.46
N GLY A 82 5.70 2.80 -8.76
CA GLY A 82 4.42 2.12 -8.92
C GLY A 82 4.41 0.67 -8.42
N ALA A 83 5.47 0.26 -7.72
CA ALA A 83 5.68 -1.11 -7.29
C ALA A 83 5.06 -1.37 -5.91
N VAL A 84 4.92 -2.65 -5.54
CA VAL A 84 4.42 -3.05 -4.23
C VAL A 84 5.46 -3.87 -3.49
N TYR A 85 5.69 -3.47 -2.25
CA TYR A 85 6.65 -4.06 -1.34
C TYR A 85 5.91 -4.84 -0.26
N ASP A 86 6.46 -5.98 0.10
CA ASP A 86 6.00 -6.82 1.20
C ASP A 86 6.99 -6.66 2.35
N LEU A 87 6.63 -5.81 3.31
CA LEU A 87 7.48 -5.47 4.43
C LEU A 87 7.19 -6.41 5.59
N ASP A 88 8.17 -7.25 5.93
CA ASP A 88 8.25 -7.93 7.22
C ASP A 88 9.04 -7.06 8.22
N ILE A 89 8.53 -6.88 9.43
CA ILE A 89 9.17 -6.02 10.46
C ILE A 89 10.57 -6.53 10.84
N SER A 90 10.86 -7.82 10.72
CA SER A 90 12.19 -8.40 10.98
C SER A 90 13.29 -7.86 10.04
N VAL A 91 12.91 -7.38 8.84
CA VAL A 91 13.84 -6.80 7.85
C VAL A 91 13.71 -5.28 7.71
N LEU A 92 12.97 -4.62 8.61
CA LEU A 92 12.70 -3.18 8.56
C LEU A 92 13.97 -2.32 8.36
N ASN A 93 15.05 -2.65 9.07
CA ASN A 93 16.32 -1.91 8.96
C ASN A 93 16.95 -1.96 7.57
N ASP A 94 16.78 -3.07 6.84
CA ASP A 94 17.26 -3.21 5.48
C ASP A 94 16.29 -2.60 4.48
N PHE A 95 14.99 -2.62 4.78
CA PHE A 95 13.97 -1.92 3.99
C PHE A 95 14.21 -0.41 3.97
N ILE A 96 14.40 0.23 5.13
CA ILE A 96 14.68 1.68 5.23
C ILE A 96 15.97 2.06 4.51
N LYS A 97 16.93 1.13 4.39
CA LYS A 97 18.18 1.32 3.63
C LYS A 97 18.04 1.06 2.13
N GLY A 98 16.83 0.79 1.64
CA GLY A 98 16.55 0.53 0.23
C GLY A 98 17.13 -0.79 -0.29
N LYS A 99 17.35 -1.78 0.58
CA LYS A 99 17.93 -3.08 0.18
C LYS A 99 16.89 -4.16 -0.11
N ILE A 100 15.65 -3.94 0.30
CA ILE A 100 14.57 -4.89 0.07
C ILE A 100 13.93 -4.55 -1.28
N PRO A 101 13.95 -5.47 -2.26
CA PRO A 101 13.34 -5.23 -3.55
C PRO A 101 11.81 -5.24 -3.44
N ALA A 102 11.14 -4.60 -4.41
CA ALA A 102 9.71 -4.77 -4.58
C ALA A 102 9.37 -6.25 -4.82
N ARG A 103 8.27 -6.71 -4.24
CA ARG A 103 7.75 -8.06 -4.44
C ARG A 103 6.93 -8.14 -5.73
N TRP A 104 6.23 -7.06 -6.07
CA TRP A 104 5.48 -6.91 -7.32
C TRP A 104 5.94 -5.66 -8.05
N ALA A 105 6.20 -5.79 -9.35
CA ALA A 105 6.70 -4.69 -10.18
C ALA A 105 5.66 -3.58 -10.40
N THR A 106 4.38 -3.93 -10.34
CA THR A 106 3.26 -2.98 -10.48
C THR A 106 2.19 -3.22 -9.43
N PHE A 107 1.38 -2.21 -9.15
CA PHE A 107 0.19 -2.35 -8.32
C PHE A 107 -0.79 -3.38 -8.91
N ASN A 108 -0.94 -3.46 -10.24
CA ASN A 108 -1.81 -4.45 -10.85
C ASN A 108 -1.31 -5.89 -10.68
N ASP A 109 -0.01 -6.15 -10.75
CA ASP A 109 0.56 -7.47 -10.45
C ASP A 109 0.24 -7.90 -9.02
N PHE A 110 0.31 -6.94 -8.08
CA PHE A 110 -0.11 -7.14 -6.71
C PHE A 110 -1.61 -7.45 -6.62
N LEU A 111 -2.50 -6.70 -7.29
CA LEU A 111 -3.94 -6.97 -7.27
C LEU A 111 -4.30 -8.35 -7.83
N ILE A 112 -3.63 -8.79 -8.90
CA ILE A 112 -3.82 -10.15 -9.47
C ILE A 112 -3.50 -11.20 -8.43
N TRP A 113 -2.36 -11.04 -7.74
CA TRP A 113 -1.97 -11.95 -6.66
C TRP A 113 -2.94 -11.85 -5.46
N TYR A 114 -3.27 -10.64 -5.02
CA TYR A 114 -4.01 -10.33 -3.80
C TYR A 114 -5.46 -10.84 -3.89
N PHE A 115 -6.12 -10.71 -5.03
CA PHE A 115 -7.51 -11.16 -5.24
C PHE A 115 -7.63 -12.54 -5.89
N GLU A 116 -6.53 -13.27 -6.07
CA GLU A 116 -6.50 -14.56 -6.79
C GLU A 116 -7.16 -14.49 -8.17
N LEU A 117 -6.91 -13.40 -8.90
CA LEU A 117 -7.46 -13.23 -10.24
C LEU A 117 -6.81 -14.21 -11.19
N SER A 118 -7.64 -14.91 -11.97
CA SER A 118 -7.17 -15.74 -13.08
C SER A 118 -6.78 -14.83 -14.24
N VAL A 119 -5.54 -14.95 -14.73
CA VAL A 119 -5.03 -14.23 -15.90
C VAL A 119 -5.32 -15.02 -17.18
#